data_AF-A0A2D5BAN5-F1
#
_entry.id   AF-A0A2D5BAN5-F1
#
_cell.length_a   1.000
_cell.length_b   1.000
_cell.length_c   1.000
_cell.angle_alpha   90.00
_cell.angle_beta   90.00
_cell.angle_gamma   90.00
#
_symmetry.space_group_name_H-M   'P 1'
#
loop_
_entity.id
_entity.type
_entity.pdbx_description
1 polymer ?
#
loop_
_entity_poly.entity_id
_entity_poly.type
_entity_poly.pdbx_seq_one_letter_code
_entity_poly.pdbx_strand_id
1 'polypeptide(L)'
;ADSITYFNIIANDNSIFQGTDDNERWTKTEFKNWSREYFKRKSAWTFVPQKGRNISIKNNVAWFDEKLDSKHMGRTRGNGVMVKDGETWKIEHYTLSLPIPNELINGVIDTIKNSEY
;
A
#
# COMPACT_ATOMS: atom_id res chain seq x y z
N ALA A 1 1.01 -6.07 13.03
CA ALA A 1 0.17 -5.14 13.82
C ALA A 1 -1.27 -5.66 13.82
N ASP A 2 -2.00 -5.49 14.92
CA ASP A 2 -3.46 -5.67 14.90
C ASP A 2 -4.15 -4.51 14.12
N SER A 3 -5.44 -4.65 13.85
CA SER A 3 -6.23 -3.69 13.08
C SER A 3 -6.23 -2.28 13.70
N ILE A 4 -6.31 -2.16 15.02
CA ILE A 4 -6.34 -0.84 15.69
C ILE A 4 -5.01 -0.14 15.47
N THR A 5 -3.91 -0.84 15.73
CA THR A 5 -2.55 -0.31 15.52
C THR A 5 -2.31 0.09 14.06
N TYR A 6 -2.77 -0.74 13.10
CA TYR A 6 -2.63 -0.45 11.67
C TYR A 6 -3.43 0.79 11.24
N PHE A 7 -4.70 0.89 11.62
CA PHE A 7 -5.53 2.03 11.18
C PHE A 7 -5.23 3.32 11.94
N ASN A 8 -4.54 3.24 13.09
CA ASN A 8 -4.10 4.44 13.82
C ASN A 8 -2.99 5.21 13.09
N ILE A 9 -2.24 4.59 12.17
CA ILE A 9 -1.21 5.30 11.39
C ILE A 9 -1.77 6.01 10.14
N ILE A 10 -3.06 5.84 9.84
CA ILE A 10 -3.74 6.45 8.68
C ILE A 10 -4.48 7.71 9.13
N ALA A 11 -4.30 8.82 8.42
CA ALA A 11 -4.61 10.18 8.87
C ALA A 11 -6.09 10.42 9.16
N ASN A 12 -6.97 10.11 8.22
CA ASN A 12 -8.40 10.38 8.35
C ASN A 12 -9.25 9.35 7.61
N ASP A 13 -10.57 9.41 7.76
CA ASP A 13 -11.50 8.43 7.18
C ASP A 13 -11.52 8.44 5.65
N ASN A 14 -11.12 9.55 5.02
CA ASN A 14 -11.02 9.71 3.57
C ASN A 14 -9.62 9.43 3.01
N SER A 15 -8.62 9.15 3.87
CA SER A 15 -7.29 8.74 3.42
C SER A 15 -7.37 7.49 2.55
N ILE A 16 -6.51 7.40 1.54
CA ILE A 16 -6.65 6.41 0.46
C ILE A 16 -5.63 5.29 0.59
N PHE A 17 -6.09 4.06 0.35
CA PHE A 17 -5.27 2.90 0.11
C PHE A 17 -5.58 2.33 -1.27
N GLN A 18 -4.53 2.16 -2.07
CA GLN A 18 -4.57 1.51 -3.36
C GLN A 18 -3.81 0.19 -3.29
N GLY A 19 -4.53 -0.89 -3.58
CA GLY A 19 -3.95 -2.21 -3.76
C GLY A 19 -3.32 -2.37 -5.13
N THR A 20 -3.03 -3.62 -5.50
CA THR A 20 -2.36 -3.96 -6.75
C THR A 20 -3.32 -4.18 -7.91
N ASP A 21 -4.58 -4.49 -7.61
CA ASP A 21 -5.65 -4.66 -8.59
C ASP A 21 -6.37 -3.31 -8.85
N ASP A 22 -6.84 -3.06 -10.07
CA ASP A 22 -7.37 -1.76 -10.51
C ASP A 22 -8.60 -1.32 -9.71
N ASN A 23 -9.40 -2.28 -9.26
CA ASN A 23 -10.60 -2.02 -8.45
C ASN A 23 -10.27 -1.82 -6.96
N GLU A 24 -9.01 -2.03 -6.55
CA GLU A 24 -8.56 -1.88 -5.17
C GLU A 24 -8.21 -0.43 -4.85
N ARG A 25 -9.22 0.45 -4.85
CA ARG A 25 -9.09 1.83 -4.36
C ARG A 25 -10.11 2.08 -3.25
N TRP A 26 -9.62 2.21 -2.04
CA TRP A 26 -10.47 2.37 -0.86
C TRP A 26 -10.09 3.60 -0.04
N THR A 27 -11.09 4.21 0.56
CA THR A 27 -10.92 5.06 1.74
C THR A 27 -10.52 4.21 2.95
N LYS A 28 -9.98 4.84 4.01
CA LYS A 28 -9.67 4.18 5.29
C LYS A 28 -10.88 3.42 5.84
N THR A 29 -12.06 4.02 5.75
CA THR A 29 -13.32 3.41 6.23
C THR A 29 -13.67 2.15 5.43
N GLU A 30 -13.64 2.22 4.11
CA GLU A 30 -13.91 1.08 3.22
C GLU A 30 -12.88 -0.03 3.44
N PHE A 31 -11.59 0.33 3.47
CA PHE A 31 -10.51 -0.64 3.67
C PHE A 31 -10.60 -1.30 5.04
N LYS A 32 -10.93 -0.54 6.09
CA LYS A 32 -11.13 -1.08 7.44
C LYS A 32 -12.26 -2.09 7.46
N ASN A 33 -13.38 -1.83 6.79
CA ASN A 33 -14.52 -2.74 6.73
C ASN A 33 -14.20 -4.01 5.94
N TRP A 34 -13.62 -3.87 4.76
CA TRP A 34 -13.26 -4.98 3.88
C TRP A 34 -12.18 -5.89 4.52
N SER A 35 -11.18 -5.30 5.18
CA SER A 35 -10.05 -6.04 5.75
C SER A 35 -10.37 -6.82 7.04
N ARG A 36 -11.55 -6.61 7.67
CA ARG A 36 -11.91 -7.21 8.98
C ARG A 36 -11.71 -8.70 9.05
N GLU A 37 -12.13 -9.43 8.02
CA GLU A 37 -12.05 -10.90 8.00
C GLU A 37 -10.63 -11.40 7.79
N TYR A 38 -9.77 -10.60 7.17
CA TYR A 38 -8.35 -10.93 6.94
C TYR A 38 -7.51 -10.70 8.20
N PHE A 39 -7.80 -9.67 8.98
CA PHE A 39 -7.14 -9.42 10.28
C PHE A 39 -7.45 -10.48 11.34
N LYS A 40 -8.51 -11.29 11.17
CA LYS A 40 -8.87 -12.40 12.08
C LYS A 40 -8.09 -13.70 11.81
N ARG A 41 -7.45 -13.85 10.64
CA ARG A 41 -6.74 -15.07 10.23
C ARG A 41 -5.23 -14.96 10.54
N LYS A 42 -4.51 -16.09 10.61
CA LYS A 42 -3.04 -16.07 10.68
C LYS A 42 -2.50 -15.34 9.45
N SER A 43 -1.70 -14.29 9.70
CA SER A 43 -1.30 -13.25 8.76
C SER A 43 -0.74 -13.82 7.44
N ALA A 44 -1.60 -13.88 6.41
CA ALA A 44 -1.14 -14.05 5.04
C ALA A 44 -0.42 -12.78 4.55
N TRP A 45 -0.72 -11.61 5.14
CA TRP A 45 -0.29 -10.30 4.65
C TRP A 45 0.87 -9.73 5.48
N THR A 46 1.95 -10.51 5.55
CA THR A 46 3.19 -10.01 6.15
C THR A 46 4.05 -9.37 5.05
N PHE A 47 4.30 -8.07 5.22
CA PHE A 47 5.23 -7.29 4.41
C PHE A 47 6.43 -6.89 5.27
N VAL A 48 7.63 -7.15 4.77
CA VAL A 48 8.89 -6.81 5.43
C VAL A 48 9.58 -5.73 4.61
N PRO A 49 9.81 -4.53 5.15
CA PRO A 49 10.50 -3.48 4.41
C PRO A 49 11.97 -3.86 4.18
N GLN A 50 12.44 -3.64 2.95
CA GLN A 50 13.87 -3.68 2.65
C GLN A 50 14.56 -2.46 3.27
N LYS A 51 15.88 -2.54 3.44
CA LYS A 51 16.66 -1.41 3.94
C LYS A 51 16.61 -0.25 2.95
N GLY A 52 16.35 0.95 3.47
CA GLY A 52 16.35 2.19 2.70
C GLY A 52 14.95 2.53 2.18
N ARG A 53 14.31 3.48 2.86
CA ARG A 53 13.12 4.19 2.37
C ARG A 53 13.58 5.56 1.90
N ASN A 54 13.17 5.96 0.71
CA ASN A 54 13.39 7.33 0.25
C ASN A 54 12.28 8.18 0.84
N ILE A 55 12.63 9.28 1.51
CA ILE A 55 11.66 10.18 2.13
C ILE A 55 12.03 11.60 1.76
N SER A 56 11.05 12.35 1.28
CA SER A 56 11.16 13.79 1.05
C SER A 56 10.10 14.50 1.87
N ILE A 57 10.45 15.64 2.45
CA ILE A 57 9.57 16.42 3.33
C ILE A 57 9.48 17.84 2.82
N LYS A 58 8.27 18.38 2.76
CA LYS A 58 7.99 19.79 2.47
C LYS A 58 6.87 20.27 3.41
N ASN A 59 7.21 21.16 4.34
CA ASN A 59 6.30 21.63 5.38
C ASN A 59 5.69 20.45 6.16
N ASN A 60 4.36 20.38 6.23
CA ASN A 60 3.61 19.34 6.93
C ASN A 60 3.21 18.18 6.00
N VAL A 61 3.91 18.01 4.88
CA VAL A 61 3.69 16.91 3.93
C VAL A 61 5.01 16.18 3.68
N ALA A 62 4.97 14.86 3.66
CA ALA A 62 6.08 14.02 3.22
C ALA A 62 5.61 13.05 2.16
N TRP A 63 6.49 12.64 1.25
CA TRP A 63 6.25 11.52 0.36
C TRP A 63 7.42 10.56 0.42
N PHE A 64 7.10 9.28 0.24
CA PHE A 64 8.10 8.23 0.32
C PHE A 64 7.85 7.14 -0.72
N ASP A 65 8.93 6.43 -1.03
CA ASP A 65 8.88 5.16 -1.71
C ASP A 65 9.71 4.12 -0.97
N GLU A 66 9.23 2.88 -1.00
CA GLU A 66 9.85 1.75 -0.34
C GLU A 66 9.74 0.46 -1.15
N LYS A 67 10.63 -0.48 -0.85
CA LYS A 67 10.56 -1.85 -1.34
C LYS A 67 10.19 -2.76 -0.19
N LEU A 68 9.31 -3.70 -0.45
CA LEU A 68 8.85 -4.66 0.55
C LEU A 68 9.02 -6.08 0.01
N ASP A 69 9.34 -7.01 0.90
CA ASP A 69 9.30 -8.43 0.63
C ASP A 69 8.08 -9.05 1.33
N SER A 70 7.36 -9.88 0.58
CA SER A 70 6.15 -10.56 1.01
C SER A 70 6.19 -12.02 0.60
N LYS A 71 5.79 -12.92 1.52
CA LYS A 71 5.77 -14.36 1.22
C LYS A 71 4.73 -14.74 0.15
N HIS A 72 3.65 -13.97 0.02
CA HIS A 72 2.55 -14.29 -0.90
C HIS A 72 2.61 -13.47 -2.21
N MET A 73 3.25 -12.30 -2.20
CA MET A 73 3.36 -11.42 -3.39
C MET A 73 4.79 -11.33 -3.96
N GLY A 74 5.77 -11.90 -3.28
CA GLY A 74 7.18 -11.65 -3.61
C GLY A 74 7.58 -10.21 -3.31
N ARG A 75 8.27 -9.56 -4.26
CA ARG A 75 8.71 -8.16 -4.10
C ARG A 75 7.60 -7.20 -4.50
N THR A 76 7.35 -6.20 -3.67
CA THR A 76 6.42 -5.11 -3.96
C THR A 76 7.09 -3.75 -3.77
N ARG A 77 6.47 -2.70 -4.32
CA ARG A 77 6.83 -1.30 -4.09
C ARG A 77 5.67 -0.58 -3.41
N GLY A 78 5.98 0.14 -2.34
CA GLY A 78 5.05 1.03 -1.66
C GLY A 78 5.38 2.47 -2.00
N ASN A 79 4.37 3.27 -2.33
CA ASN A 79 4.47 4.71 -2.47
C ASN A 79 3.46 5.36 -1.53
N GLY A 80 3.86 6.35 -0.76
CA GLY A 80 2.95 6.98 0.18
C GLY A 80 3.16 8.47 0.32
N VAL A 81 2.06 9.15 0.67
CA VAL A 81 2.03 10.54 1.12
C VAL A 81 1.66 10.52 2.60
N MET A 82 2.37 11.31 3.38
CA MET A 82 2.11 11.52 4.79
C MET A 82 1.79 12.99 5.06
N VAL A 83 0.89 13.22 6.00
CA VAL A 83 0.57 14.54 6.55
C VAL A 83 0.97 14.59 8.03
N LYS A 84 1.40 15.75 8.51
CA LYS A 84 1.72 15.96 9.92
C LYS A 84 0.45 16.36 10.68
N ASP A 85 0.06 15.54 11.65
CA ASP A 85 -1.02 15.78 12.61
C ASP A 85 -0.41 16.01 14.01
N GLY A 86 -0.32 17.28 14.40
CA GLY A 86 0.46 17.71 15.56
C GLY A 86 1.93 17.32 15.44
N GLU A 87 2.39 16.44 16.33
CA GLU A 87 3.76 15.89 16.32
C GLU A 87 3.87 14.51 15.64
N THR A 88 2.77 13.98 15.09
CA THR A 88 2.75 12.65 14.49
C THR A 88 2.58 12.71 12.98
N TRP A 89 3.37 11.94 12.25
CA TRP A 89 3.15 11.72 10.82
C TRP A 89 2.13 10.60 10.61
N LYS A 90 1.14 10.84 9.75
CA LYS A 90 0.10 9.88 9.39
C LYS A 90 0.04 9.70 7.88
N ILE A 91 -0.27 8.50 7.43
CA ILE A 91 -0.44 8.18 6.00
C ILE A 91 -1.75 8.79 5.51
N GLU A 92 -1.67 9.67 4.51
CA GLU A 92 -2.83 10.25 3.81
C GLU A 92 -3.18 9.43 2.55
N HIS A 93 -2.16 8.90 1.87
CA HIS A 93 -2.31 8.11 0.67
C HIS A 93 -1.25 7.02 0.64
N TYR A 94 -1.61 5.81 0.23
CA TYR A 94 -0.66 4.72 0.02
C TYR A 94 -1.06 3.88 -1.18
N THR A 95 -0.08 3.52 -2.01
CA THR A 95 -0.24 2.64 -3.16
C THR A 95 0.75 1.49 -3.06
N LEU A 96 0.27 0.26 -3.19
CA LEU A 96 1.08 -0.93 -3.31
C LEU A 96 1.11 -1.38 -4.77
N SER A 97 2.28 -1.68 -5.31
CA SER A 97 2.45 -2.16 -6.68
C SER A 97 3.38 -3.36 -6.77
N LEU A 98 3.20 -4.17 -7.82
CA LEU A 98 4.16 -5.19 -8.21
C LEU A 98 5.12 -4.59 -9.25
N PRO A 99 6.45 -4.59 -8.99
CA PRO A 99 7.42 -4.14 -9.99
C PRO A 99 7.48 -5.17 -11.14
N ILE A 100 7.14 -4.74 -12.35
CA ILE A 100 7.25 -5.54 -13.56
C ILE A 100 8.63 -5.28 -14.19
N PRO A 101 9.47 -6.30 -14.38
CA PRO A 101 10.71 -6.16 -15.16
C PRO A 101 10.41 -5.71 -16.59
N ASN A 102 11.20 -4.78 -17.12
CA ASN A 102 10.94 -4.15 -18.41
C ASN A 102 10.86 -5.17 -19.57
N GLU A 103 11.66 -6.23 -19.50
CA GLU A 103 11.68 -7.34 -20.44
C GLU A 103 10.37 -8.15 -20.48
N LEU A 104 9.54 -8.07 -19.43
CA LEU A 104 8.27 -8.79 -19.32
C LEU A 104 7.06 -7.93 -19.69
N ILE A 105 7.25 -6.61 -19.93
CA ILE A 105 6.12 -5.66 -20.01
C ILE A 105 5.13 -6.01 -21.14
N ASN A 106 5.62 -6.41 -22.31
CA ASN A 106 4.76 -6.76 -23.44
C ASN A 106 3.89 -7.98 -23.13
N GLY A 107 4.47 -9.01 -22.49
CA GLY A 107 3.72 -10.21 -22.11
C GLY A 107 2.65 -9.92 -21.05
N VAL A 108 2.94 -9.02 -20.10
CA VAL A 108 1.95 -8.57 -19.12
C VAL A 108 0.82 -7.79 -19.81
N ILE A 109 1.16 -6.85 -20.70
CA ILE A 109 0.16 -6.09 -21.48
C ILE A 109 -0.76 -7.03 -22.25
N ASP A 110 -0.21 -8.03 -22.94
CA ASP A 110 -1.01 -8.98 -23.72
C ASP A 110 -1.88 -9.87 -22.83
N THR A 111 -1.39 -10.23 -21.64
CA THR A 111 -2.18 -10.99 -20.66
C THR A 111 -3.38 -10.16 -20.18
N ILE A 112 -3.17 -8.89 -19.82
CA ILE A 112 -4.24 -7.99 -19.36
C ILE A 112 -5.28 -7.76 -20.45
N LYS A 113 -4.88 -7.55 -21.71
CA LYS A 113 -5.82 -7.37 -22.83
C LYS A 113 -6.72 -8.58 -23.07
N ASN A 114 -6.23 -9.77 -22.75
CA ASN A 114 -6.94 -11.03 -22.98
C ASN A 114 -7.64 -11.57 -21.73
N SER A 115 -7.40 -10.98 -20.55
CA SER A 115 -8.21 -11.27 -19.37
C SER A 115 -9.60 -10.63 -19.52
N GLU A 116 -10.62 -11.24 -18.91
CA GLU A 116 -11.98 -10.68 -18.79
C GLU A 116 -12.04 -9.48 -17.81
N TYR A 117 -10.95 -8.72 -17.74
CA TYR A 117 -10.79 -7.56 -16.89
C TYR A 117 -11.55 -6.37 -17.48
#